data_AF-A0A968DHA4-F1
#
_entry.id   AF-A0A968DHA4-F1
#
_cell.length_a   1.000
_cell.length_b   1.000
_cell.length_c   1.000
_cell.angle_alpha   90.00
_cell.angle_beta   90.00
_cell.angle_gamma   90.00
#
_symmetry.space_group_name_H-M   'P 1'
#
loop_
_entity.id
_entity.type
_entity.pdbx_description
1 polymer ?
#
loop_
_entity_poly.entity_id
_entity_poly.type
_entity_poly.pdbx_seq_one_letter_code
_entity_poly.pdbx_strand_id
1 'polypeptide(L)' 'VALNLTPGGELKGWSEADFINTIRTGVTVDGRTLNEVMPWRYIGQMTDEELQAIWLYLQSIPPLEQNLERSDL' A
#
# COMPACT_ATOMS: atom_id res chain seq x y z
N VAL A 1 3.36 -4.19 -13.53
CA VAL A 1 4.38 -3.34 -12.87
C VAL A 1 4.03 -3.22 -11.38
N ALA A 2 5.01 -3.14 -10.48
CA ALA A 2 4.76 -2.93 -9.06
C ALA A 2 4.43 -1.45 -8.78
N LEU A 3 3.51 -1.20 -7.84
CA LEU A 3 3.09 0.16 -7.48
C LEU A 3 4.11 0.85 -6.56
N ASN A 4 4.14 2.18 -6.60
CA ASN A 4 4.95 2.99 -5.70
C ASN A 4 4.28 3.06 -4.31
N LEU A 5 4.88 2.41 -3.31
CA LEU A 5 4.37 2.38 -1.93
C LEU A 5 5.07 3.38 -0.99
N THR A 6 5.88 4.30 -1.51
CA THR A 6 6.41 5.41 -0.70
C THR A 6 5.31 6.46 -0.45
N PRO A 7 5.50 7.43 0.46
CA PRO A 7 4.55 8.52 0.68
C PRO A 7 4.29 9.40 -0.56
N GLY A 8 5.14 9.30 -1.59
CA GLY A 8 4.94 9.99 -2.88
C GLY A 8 4.06 9.25 -3.88
N GLY A 9 3.65 8.00 -3.59
CA GLY A 9 2.91 7.13 -4.50
C GLY A 9 1.47 6.83 -4.07
N GLU A 10 1.06 5.56 -4.19
CA GLU A 10 -0.32 5.11 -3.91
C GLU A 10 -0.76 5.37 -2.47
N LEU A 11 0.17 5.36 -1.52
CA LEU A 11 -0.13 5.60 -0.10
C LEU A 11 -0.28 7.09 0.24
N LYS A 12 -0.11 7.99 -0.74
CA LYS A 12 -0.26 9.42 -0.52
C LYS A 12 -1.69 9.74 -0.06
N GLY A 13 -1.79 10.30 1.14
CA GLY A 13 -3.08 10.68 1.74
C GLY A 13 -3.83 9.54 2.43
N TRP A 14 -3.27 8.32 2.49
CA TRP A 14 -3.85 7.23 3.26
C TRP A 14 -3.52 7.40 4.75
N SER A 15 -4.44 6.98 5.61
CA SER A 15 -4.15 6.77 7.03
C SER A 15 -3.60 5.36 7.29
N GLU A 16 -3.04 5.14 8.48
CA GLU A 16 -2.64 3.79 8.93
C GLU A 16 -3.82 2.80 8.89
N ALA A 17 -5.00 3.25 9.32
CA ALA A 17 -6.21 2.43 9.32
C ALA A 17 -6.63 2.05 7.90
N ASP A 18 -6.50 2.97 6.93
CA ASP A 18 -6.79 2.70 5.52
C ASP A 18 -5.86 1.64 4.95
N PHE A 19 -4.56 1.73 5.27
CA PHE A 19 -3.57 0.74 4.87
C PHE A 19 -3.89 -0.64 5.44
N ILE A 20 -4.14 -0.73 6.75
CA ILE A 20 -4.45 -1.99 7.42
C ILE A 20 -5.74 -2.60 6.85
N ASN A 21 -6.80 -1.81 6.72
CA ASN A 21 -8.06 -2.28 6.14
C ASN A 21 -7.88 -2.78 4.71
N THR A 22 -7.09 -2.06 3.89
CA THR A 22 -6.81 -2.46 2.52
C THR A 22 -6.06 -3.79 2.47
N ILE A 23 -5.04 -3.98 3.31
CA ILE A 23 -4.27 -5.23 3.36
C ILE A 23 -5.11 -6.40 3.88
N ARG A 24 -6.03 -6.15 4.82
CA ARG A 24 -6.94 -7.20 5.34
C ARG A 24 -8.04 -7.60 4.36
N THR A 25 -8.55 -6.65 3.58
CA THR A 25 -9.72 -6.87 2.70
C THR A 25 -9.36 -7.08 1.24
N GLY A 26 -8.18 -6.59 0.82
CA GLY A 26 -7.80 -6.51 -0.58
C GLY A 26 -8.52 -5.40 -1.34
N VAL A 27 -9.18 -4.46 -0.67
CA VAL A 27 -9.92 -3.36 -1.29
C VAL A 27 -9.33 -2.03 -0.84
N THR A 28 -8.90 -1.21 -1.80
CA THR A 28 -8.32 0.11 -1.54
C THR A 28 -9.38 1.12 -1.09
N VAL A 29 -8.93 2.27 -0.56
CA VAL A 29 -9.81 3.37 -0.13
C VAL A 29 -10.74 3.87 -1.24
N ASP A 30 -10.28 3.82 -2.49
CA ASP A 30 -11.05 4.18 -3.69
C ASP A 30 -11.85 3.02 -4.30
N GLY A 31 -11.90 1.86 -3.63
CA GLY A 31 -12.72 0.71 -4.00
C GLY A 31 -12.11 -0.23 -5.04
N ARG A 32 -10.84 -0.02 -5.44
CA ARG A 32 -10.13 -0.95 -6.34
C ARG A 32 -9.77 -2.23 -5.59
N THR A 33 -9.86 -3.36 -6.27
CA THR A 33 -9.37 -4.63 -5.73
C THR A 33 -7.88 -4.78 -6.00
N LEU A 34 -7.11 -5.17 -4.99
CA LEU A 34 -5.70 -5.49 -5.12
C LEU A 34 -5.52 -6.70 -6.04
N ASN A 35 -4.49 -6.64 -6.89
CA ASN A 35 -4.15 -7.72 -7.80
C ASN A 35 -3.94 -9.04 -7.03
N GLU A 36 -4.45 -10.16 -7.57
CA GLU A 36 -4.37 -11.48 -6.91
C GLU A 36 -2.94 -11.99 -6.72
N VAL A 37 -1.98 -11.51 -7.52
CA VAL A 37 -0.55 -11.85 -7.42
C VAL A 37 0.12 -11.11 -6.25
N MET A 38 -0.45 -10.00 -5.78
CA MET A 38 0.04 -9.35 -4.58
C MET A 38 -0.22 -10.26 -3.38
N PRO A 39 0.76 -10.50 -2.50
CA PRO A 39 0.63 -11.40 -1.35
C PRO A 39 -0.19 -10.80 -0.20
N TRP A 40 -1.17 -9.93 -0.48
CA TRP A 40 -1.95 -9.21 0.52
C TRP A 40 -2.75 -10.15 1.41
N ARG A 41 -3.22 -11.30 0.89
CA ARG A 41 -3.94 -12.30 1.69
C ARG A 41 -3.07 -12.94 2.78
N TYR A 42 -1.77 -13.08 2.53
CA TYR A 42 -0.82 -13.61 3.50
C TYR A 42 -0.40 -12.52 4.49
N ILE A 43 -0.07 -11.33 3.99
CA ILE A 43 0.31 -10.19 4.83
C ILE A 43 -0.85 -9.79 5.75
N GLY A 44 -2.09 -9.81 5.26
CA GLY A 44 -3.29 -9.50 6.03
C GLY A 44 -3.61 -10.48 7.17
N GLN A 45 -2.87 -11.58 7.30
CA GLN A 45 -2.95 -12.49 8.46
C GLN A 45 -2.01 -12.09 9.60
N MET A 46 -1.12 -11.11 9.38
CA MET A 46 -0.24 -10.57 10.42
C MET A 46 -1.04 -9.89 11.53
N THR A 47 -0.39 -9.78 12.69
CA THR A 47 -0.90 -9.02 13.83
C THR A 47 -1.00 -7.53 13.50
N ASP A 48 -1.83 -6.80 14.24
CA ASP A 48 -1.95 -5.35 14.05
C ASP A 48 -0.61 -4.63 14.27
N GLU A 49 0.20 -5.10 15.23
CA GLU A 49 1.53 -4.55 15.52
C GLU A 49 2.50 -4.74 14.34
N GLU A 50 2.50 -5.92 13.70
CA GLU A 50 3.32 -6.16 12.50
C GLU A 50 2.87 -5.29 11.32
N LEU A 51 1.56 -5.15 11.10
CA LEU A 51 1.04 -4.30 10.03
C LEU A 51 1.33 -2.82 10.27
N GLN A 52 1.23 -2.38 11.53
CA GLN A 52 1.65 -1.04 11.94
C GLN A 52 3.14 -0.82 11.71
N ALA A 53 3.99 -1.79 12.04
CA ALA A 53 5.44 -1.70 11.82
C ALA A 53 5.76 -1.56 10.32
N ILE A 54 5.07 -2.31 9.45
CA ILE A 54 5.20 -2.17 8.00
C ILE A 54 4.76 -0.77 7.55
N TRP A 55 3.62 -0.28 8.04
CA TRP A 55 3.15 1.07 7.72
C TRP A 55 4.19 2.13 8.10
N LEU A 56 4.68 2.10 9.33
CA LEU A 56 5.69 3.04 9.83
C LEU A 56 6.98 2.99 9.01
N TYR A 57 7.41 1.79 8.63
CA TYR A 57 8.56 1.64 7.74
C TYR A 57 8.30 2.30 6.39
N LEU A 58 7.17 2.04 5.73
CA LEU A 58 6.83 2.65 4.45
C LEU A 58 6.76 4.18 4.54
N GLN A 59 6.21 4.72 5.63
CA GLN A 59 6.16 6.17 5.88
C GLN A 59 7.53 6.80 6.16
N SER A 60 8.51 6.01 6.63
CA SER A 60 9.88 6.48 6.84
C SER A 60 10.71 6.62 5.55
N ILE A 61 10.27 6.00 4.46
CA ILE A 61 11.00 6.04 3.18
C ILE A 61 10.78 7.41 2.53
N PRO A 62 11.85 8.07 2.04
CA PRO A 62 11.69 9.32 1.30
C PRO A 62 10.68 9.18 0.17
N PRO A 63 9.80 10.18 -0.04
CA PRO A 63 8.80 10.13 -1.10
C PRO A 63 9.50 10.03 -2.46
N LEU A 64 9.17 8.98 -3.21
CA LEU A 64 9.54 8.87 -4.61
C LEU A 64 8.42 9.50 -5.44
N GLU A 65 8.74 10.58 -6.15
CA GLU A 65 7.81 11.21 -7.09
C GLU A 65 7.47 10.25 -8.23
N GLN A 66 6.17 10.05 -8.47
CA GLN A 66 5.69 9.16 -9.51
C GLN A 66 5.66 9.92 -10.84
N ASN A 67 6.70 9.76 -11.66
CA ASN A 67 6.70 10.26 -13.03
C ASN A 67 5.62 9.52 -13.84
N LEU A 68 4.57 10.25 -14.23
CA LEU A 68 3.36 9.74 -14.89
C LEU A 68 3.61 9.09 -16.26
N GLU A 69 4.80 9.24 -16.86
CA GLU A 69 5.12 8.63 -18.16
C GLU A 69 5.28 7.10 -18.11
N ARG A 70 5.36 6.47 -16.92
CA ARG A 70 5.47 5.00 -16.80
C ARG A 70 4.13 4.28 -16.64
N SER A 71 2.98 4.96 -16.66
CA SER A 71 1.66 4.30 -16.54
C SER A 71 1.15 3.67 -17.82
N ASP A 72 1.81 3.92 -18.96
CA ASP A 72 1.26 3.67 -20.30
C ASP A 72 1.88 2.44 -21.00
N LEU A 73 2.63 1.61 -20.26
CA LEU A 73 3.28 0.38 -20.74
C LEU A 73 2.72 -0.89 -20.07
#